data_AF-A0A9D1SNL1-F1
#
_entry.id   AF-A0A9D1SNL1-F1
#
_cell.length_a   1.000
_cell.length_b   1.000
_cell.length_c   1.000
_cell.angle_alpha   90.00
_cell.angle_beta   90.00
_cell.angle_gamma   90.00
#
_symmetry.space_group_name_H-M   'P 1'
#
loop_
_entity.id
_entity.type
_entity.pdbx_description
1 polymer ?
#
loop_
_entity_poly.entity_id
_entity_poly.type
_entity_poly.pdbx_seq_one_letter_code
_entity_poly.pdbx_strand_id
1 'polypeptide(L)'
;MQLLLFSCLHELCHLLALLVFRRRPTAVRLSFFGAGMETQDTLGAWQELLFLCSGVCFNFLMCAVFPVHTASFQVNLALGFLNALPVFPLDGGRALRCILSFFMPPERARAVQFGVSVAVLLLLTGAAVYLLLCRNAPSLLLICLYLAVFLFKNAD
;
A
#
# COMPACT_ATOMS: atom_id res chain seq x y z
N MET A 1 15.27 4.27 -12.53
CA MET A 1 15.62 5.38 -11.62
C MET A 1 14.37 6.06 -11.04
N GLN A 2 13.40 6.48 -11.86
CA GLN A 2 12.22 7.21 -11.39
C GLN A 2 11.35 6.43 -10.38
N LEU A 3 11.13 5.12 -10.60
CA LEU A 3 10.38 4.28 -9.67
C LEU A 3 10.95 4.29 -8.25
N LEU A 4 12.26 4.08 -8.12
CA LEU A 4 12.94 4.11 -6.83
C LEU A 4 12.87 5.50 -6.20
N LEU A 5 13.07 6.57 -6.99
CA LEU A 5 13.00 7.94 -6.51
C LEU A 5 11.62 8.25 -5.91
N PHE A 6 10.53 7.99 -6.65
CA PHE A 6 9.18 8.27 -6.16
C PHE A 6 8.77 7.35 -5.02
N SER A 7 9.23 6.10 -5.00
CA SER A 7 9.03 5.21 -3.85
C SER A 7 9.75 5.75 -2.61
N CYS A 8 10.99 6.24 -2.73
CA CYS A 8 11.69 6.86 -1.60
C CYS A 8 11.00 8.14 -1.12
N LEU A 9 10.49 8.98 -2.03
CA LEU A 9 9.76 10.20 -1.67
C LEU A 9 8.41 9.88 -1.01
N HIS A 10 7.73 8.84 -1.46
CA HIS A 10 6.53 8.31 -0.81
C HIS A 10 6.83 7.90 0.64
N GLU A 11 7.89 7.12 0.87
CA GLU A 11 8.30 6.72 2.23
C GLU A 11 8.77 7.91 3.08
N LEU A 12 9.38 8.91 2.44
CA LEU A 12 9.73 10.16 3.12
C LEU A 12 8.48 10.90 3.61
N CYS A 13 7.35 10.85 2.89
CA CYS A 13 6.09 11.44 3.34
C CYS A 13 5.57 10.77 4.60
N HIS A 14 5.64 9.43 4.66
CA HIS A 14 5.32 8.66 5.86
C HIS A 14 6.21 9.07 7.04
N LEU A 15 7.52 9.24 6.80
CA LEU A 15 8.46 9.67 7.83
C LEU A 15 8.17 11.11 8.31
N LEU A 16 7.86 12.02 7.39
CA LEU A 16 7.47 13.40 7.71
C LEU A 16 6.16 13.42 8.53
N ALA A 17 5.18 12.59 8.19
CA ALA A 17 3.95 12.48 8.97
C ALA A 17 4.22 12.06 10.42
N LEU A 18 5.11 11.08 10.64
CA LEU A 18 5.52 10.68 12.00
C LEU A 18 6.24 11.80 12.76
N LEU A 19 7.12 12.55 12.08
CA LEU A 19 7.82 13.70 12.66
C LEU A 19 6.84 14.82 13.07
N VAL A 20 5.82 15.09 12.26
CA VAL A 20 4.75 16.05 12.57
C VAL A 20 3.99 15.63 13.83
N PHE A 21 3.72 14.34 14.00
CA PHE A 21 3.08 13.81 15.21
C PHE A 21 4.02 13.69 16.42
N ARG A 22 5.30 14.10 16.27
CA ARG A 22 6.36 13.96 17.29
C ARG A 22 6.51 12.53 17.81
N ARG A 23 6.19 11.54 16.99
CA ARG A 23 6.35 10.11 17.31
C ARG A 23 7.64 9.59 16.69
N ARG A 24 8.28 8.64 17.37
CA ARG A 24 9.54 8.05 16.89
C ARG A 24 9.26 6.73 16.16
N PRO A 25 9.72 6.55 14.92
CA PRO A 25 9.70 5.23 14.29
C PRO A 25 10.62 4.30 15.09
N THR A 26 10.14 3.11 15.45
CA THR A 26 10.91 2.16 16.25
C THR A 26 11.64 1.17 15.37
N ALA A 27 11.05 0.77 14.26
CA ALA A 27 11.72 -0.05 13.26
C ALA A 27 11.25 0.33 11.86
N VAL A 28 12.18 0.39 10.91
CA VAL A 28 11.87 0.47 9.48
C VAL A 28 12.11 -0.93 8.90
N ARG A 29 11.05 -1.71 8.70
CA ARG A 29 11.09 -2.99 7.98
C ARG A 29 11.12 -2.74 6.49
N LEU A 30 12.31 -2.75 5.94
CA LEU A 30 12.53 -2.84 4.50
C LEU A 30 12.03 -4.20 4.00
N SER A 31 10.98 -4.17 3.18
CA SER A 31 10.43 -5.30 2.45
C SER A 31 10.72 -5.13 0.95
N PHE A 32 10.62 -6.21 0.17
CA PHE A 32 10.96 -6.20 -1.27
C PHE A 32 10.16 -5.20 -2.13
N PHE A 33 9.02 -4.69 -1.64
CA PHE A 33 8.16 -3.71 -2.32
C PHE A 33 8.08 -2.33 -1.62
N GLY A 34 8.77 -2.11 -0.49
CA GLY A 34 8.67 -0.85 0.26
C GLY A 34 9.27 -0.91 1.67
N ALA A 35 9.26 0.21 2.40
CA ALA A 35 9.81 0.35 3.75
C ALA A 35 8.70 0.52 4.79
N GLY A 36 8.22 -0.56 5.41
CA GLY A 36 7.18 -0.48 6.44
C GLY A 36 7.73 0.02 7.78
N MET A 37 7.15 1.05 8.39
CA MET A 37 7.56 1.54 9.72
C MET A 37 6.69 0.92 10.84
N GLU A 38 7.32 0.25 11.81
CA GLU A 38 6.72 -0.18 13.07
C GLU A 38 6.95 0.91 14.14
N THR A 39 5.90 1.27 14.87
CA THR A 39 5.92 2.33 15.90
C THR A 39 5.69 1.72 17.28
N GLN A 40 6.49 2.11 18.29
CA GLN A 40 6.38 1.68 19.69
C GLN A 40 5.10 2.16 20.37
N ASP A 41 4.67 3.36 20.01
CA ASP A 41 3.46 3.97 20.52
C ASP A 41 2.32 3.73 19.54
N THR A 42 1.16 3.31 20.04
CA THR A 42 -0.06 3.28 19.24
C THR A 42 -0.37 4.71 18.78
N LEU A 43 -0.24 4.97 17.47
CA LEU A 43 -0.79 6.17 16.88
C LEU A 43 -2.28 6.22 17.20
N GLY A 44 -2.81 7.41 17.49
CA GLY A 44 -4.26 7.57 17.50
C GLY A 44 -4.80 7.17 16.13
N ALA A 45 -5.95 6.52 16.07
CA ALA A 45 -6.44 5.93 14.81
C ALA A 45 -6.57 6.98 13.67
N TRP A 46 -6.88 8.24 13.97
CA TRP A 46 -6.84 9.33 12.98
C TRP A 46 -5.41 9.70 12.51
N GLN A 47 -4.43 9.64 13.41
CA GLN A 47 -3.02 9.87 13.07
C GLN A 47 -2.47 8.73 12.23
N GLU A 48 -2.87 7.48 12.55
CA GLU A 48 -2.51 6.31 11.75
C GLU A 48 -3.11 6.41 10.35
N LEU A 49 -4.38 6.82 10.22
CA LEU A 49 -5.00 7.03 8.92
C LEU A 49 -4.29 8.12 8.11
N LEU A 50 -3.96 9.26 8.71
CA LEU A 50 -3.22 10.33 8.05
C LEU A 50 -1.81 9.90 7.64
N PHE A 51 -1.13 9.14 8.49
CA PHE A 51 0.16 8.52 8.17
C PHE A 51 0.01 7.64 6.93
N LEU A 52 -0.88 6.64 6.96
CA LEU A 52 -1.08 5.70 5.84
C LEU A 52 -1.51 6.38 4.53
N CYS A 53 -2.31 7.43 4.62
CA CYS A 53 -2.73 8.19 3.44
C CYS A 53 -1.63 9.10 2.89
N SER A 54 -0.63 9.52 3.69
CA SER A 54 0.33 10.55 3.30
C SER A 54 1.13 10.19 2.04
N GLY A 55 1.70 8.97 1.99
CA GLY A 55 2.44 8.49 0.83
C GLY A 55 1.54 8.31 -0.42
N VAL A 56 0.33 7.77 -0.24
CA VAL A 56 -0.63 7.59 -1.36
C VAL A 56 -1.05 8.95 -1.93
N CYS A 57 -1.38 9.91 -1.08
CA CYS A 57 -1.70 11.28 -1.46
C CYS A 57 -0.54 11.96 -2.19
N PHE A 58 0.70 11.75 -1.75
CA PHE A 58 1.89 12.26 -2.44
C PHE A 58 1.99 11.75 -3.87
N ASN A 59 1.81 10.44 -4.09
CA ASN A 59 1.87 9.87 -5.44
C ASN A 59 0.77 10.45 -6.36
N PHE A 60 -0.47 10.58 -5.88
CA PHE A 60 -1.52 11.20 -6.67
C PHE A 60 -1.30 12.71 -6.91
N LEU A 61 -0.71 13.42 -5.95
CA LEU A 61 -0.32 14.82 -6.13
C LEU A 61 0.74 14.95 -7.23
N MET A 62 1.74 14.07 -7.26
CA MET A 62 2.73 14.06 -8.33
C MET A 62 2.09 13.77 -9.70
N CYS A 63 1.01 12.98 -9.77
CA CYS A 63 0.26 12.79 -11.02
C CYS A 63 -0.39 14.09 -11.52
N ALA A 64 -0.80 15.00 -10.64
CA ALA A 64 -1.34 16.30 -11.04
C ALA A 64 -0.24 17.28 -11.52
N VAL A 65 1.00 17.11 -11.04
CA VAL A 65 2.14 17.96 -11.39
C VAL A 65 2.75 17.56 -12.74
N PHE A 66 2.86 16.26 -13.02
CA PHE A 66 3.52 15.77 -14.23
C PHE A 66 2.52 15.52 -15.37
N PRO A 67 2.88 15.86 -16.63
CA PRO A 67 2.03 15.56 -17.77
C PRO A 67 1.80 14.05 -17.97
N VAL A 68 0.61 13.69 -18.44
CA VAL A 68 0.14 12.29 -18.58
C VAL A 68 1.08 11.40 -19.41
N HIS A 69 1.77 11.98 -20.40
CA HIS A 69 2.68 11.24 -21.29
C HIS A 69 4.07 10.99 -20.69
N THR A 70 4.37 11.52 -19.50
CA THR A 70 5.67 11.33 -18.88
C THR A 70 5.76 10.01 -18.12
N ALA A 71 6.94 9.40 -18.11
CA ALA A 71 7.22 8.24 -17.28
C ALA A 71 7.01 8.54 -15.78
N SER A 72 7.29 9.78 -15.34
CA SER A 72 7.00 10.22 -13.97
C SER A 72 5.51 10.14 -13.62
N PHE A 73 4.61 10.56 -14.50
CA PHE A 73 3.17 10.40 -14.29
C PHE A 73 2.78 8.93 -14.18
N GLN A 74 3.21 8.09 -15.13
CA GLN A 74 2.87 6.67 -15.15
C GLN A 74 3.35 5.93 -13.89
N VAL A 75 4.57 6.23 -13.43
CA VAL A 75 5.16 5.64 -12.22
C VAL A 75 4.41 6.07 -10.97
N ASN A 76 4.12 7.36 -10.80
CA ASN A 76 3.37 7.85 -9.65
C ASN A 76 1.93 7.31 -9.65
N LEU A 77 1.32 7.18 -10.82
CA LEU A 77 -0.01 6.60 -10.97
C LEU A 77 0.00 5.14 -10.53
N ALA A 78 0.96 4.35 -11.02
CA ALA A 78 1.10 2.95 -10.65
C ALA A 78 1.38 2.79 -9.14
N LEU A 79 2.32 3.55 -8.57
CA LEU A 79 2.63 3.50 -7.13
C LEU A 79 1.45 3.96 -6.27
N GLY A 80 0.72 4.99 -6.69
CA GLY A 80 -0.47 5.49 -6.01
C GLY A 80 -1.58 4.44 -6.00
N PHE A 81 -1.91 3.86 -7.16
CA PHE A 81 -2.94 2.82 -7.24
C PHE A 81 -2.55 1.56 -6.49
N LEU A 82 -1.32 1.05 -6.65
CA LEU A 82 -0.87 -0.15 -5.97
C LEU A 82 -0.92 0.03 -4.45
N ASN A 83 -0.41 1.14 -3.92
CA ASN A 83 -0.45 1.38 -2.47
C ASN A 83 -1.85 1.73 -1.95
N ALA A 84 -2.76 2.20 -2.79
CA ALA A 84 -4.16 2.45 -2.41
C ALA A 84 -5.03 1.20 -2.38
N LEU A 85 -4.58 0.08 -2.97
CA LEU A 85 -5.35 -1.17 -2.98
C LEU A 85 -5.63 -1.64 -1.54
N PRO A 86 -6.86 -2.10 -1.23
CA PRO A 86 -7.25 -2.57 0.09
C PRO A 86 -6.73 -4.00 0.36
N VAL A 87 -5.45 -4.25 0.07
CA VAL A 87 -4.77 -5.55 0.20
C VAL A 87 -3.63 -5.41 1.19
N PHE A 88 -3.58 -6.26 2.22
CA PHE A 88 -2.41 -6.28 3.12
C PHE A 88 -1.18 -6.83 2.38
N PRO A 89 0.02 -6.24 2.50
CA PRO A 89 0.45 -5.22 3.48
C PRO A 89 0.43 -3.77 2.99
N LEU A 90 -0.20 -3.49 1.85
CA LEU A 90 -0.20 -2.16 1.23
C LEU A 90 -0.88 -1.12 2.13
N ASP A 91 -0.54 0.15 1.95
CA ASP A 91 -1.07 1.25 2.77
C ASP A 91 -2.60 1.28 2.80
N GLY A 92 -3.25 1.02 1.67
CA GLY A 92 -4.71 0.94 1.56
C GLY A 92 -5.31 -0.21 2.34
N GLY A 93 -4.63 -1.37 2.40
CA GLY A 93 -5.04 -2.51 3.23
C GLY A 93 -4.92 -2.21 4.72
N ARG A 94 -3.83 -1.55 5.12
CA ARG A 94 -3.63 -1.07 6.50
C ARG A 94 -4.63 0.02 6.87
N ALA A 95 -4.92 0.94 5.94
CA ALA A 95 -5.87 2.03 6.13
C ALA A 95 -7.28 1.47 6.30
N LEU A 96 -7.66 0.47 5.48
CA LEU A 96 -8.92 -0.23 5.64
C LEU A 96 -9.03 -0.87 7.03
N ARG A 97 -7.98 -1.56 7.51
CA ARG A 97 -7.98 -2.13 8.86
C ARG A 97 -8.16 -1.07 9.95
N CYS A 98 -7.48 0.07 9.81
CA CYS A 98 -7.58 1.20 10.73
C CYS A 98 -9.00 1.81 10.71
N ILE A 99 -9.61 1.96 9.52
CA ILE A 99 -10.99 2.43 9.37
C ILE A 99 -11.96 1.45 10.05
N LEU A 100 -11.80 0.15 9.80
CA LEU A 100 -12.66 -0.87 10.38
C LEU A 100 -12.54 -0.92 11.91
N SER A 101 -11.35 -0.70 12.48
CA SER A 101 -11.16 -0.74 13.93
C SER A 101 -11.91 0.37 14.69
N PHE A 102 -12.34 1.45 14.02
CA PHE A 102 -13.25 2.44 14.61
C PHE A 102 -14.67 1.89 14.82
N PHE A 103 -15.10 0.91 14.01
CA PHE A 103 -16.48 0.41 14.01
C PHE A 103 -16.62 -0.99 14.60
N MET A 104 -15.52 -1.76 14.70
CA MET A 104 -15.57 -3.13 15.20
C MET A 104 -14.31 -3.52 15.98
N PRO A 105 -14.40 -4.56 16.83
CA PRO A 105 -13.24 -5.09 17.55
C PRO A 105 -12.09 -5.44 16.59
N PRO A 106 -10.83 -5.32 17.05
CA PRO A 106 -9.65 -5.47 16.20
C PRO A 106 -9.56 -6.84 15.53
N GLU A 107 -10.06 -7.91 16.16
CA GLU A 107 -10.13 -9.25 15.58
C GLU A 107 -11.06 -9.31 14.36
N ARG A 108 -12.26 -8.72 14.48
CA ARG A 108 -13.21 -8.63 13.37
C ARG A 108 -12.70 -7.74 12.26
N ALA A 109 -12.07 -6.62 12.59
CA ALA A 109 -11.46 -5.72 11.62
C ALA A 109 -10.38 -6.43 10.78
N ARG A 110 -9.54 -7.26 11.42
CA ARG A 110 -8.55 -8.11 10.73
C ARG A 110 -9.22 -9.13 9.82
N ALA A 111 -10.23 -9.87 10.31
CA ALA A 111 -10.92 -10.89 9.52
C ALA A 111 -11.59 -10.30 8.27
N VAL A 112 -12.28 -9.17 8.42
CA VAL A 112 -12.90 -8.46 7.30
C VAL A 112 -11.84 -7.94 6.33
N GLN A 113 -10.77 -7.33 6.82
CA GLN A 113 -9.70 -6.82 5.97
C GLN A 113 -8.96 -7.93 5.21
N PHE A 114 -8.75 -9.08 5.84
CA PHE A 114 -8.22 -10.27 5.19
C PHE A 114 -9.17 -10.78 4.09
N GLY A 115 -10.46 -10.89 4.39
CA GLY A 115 -11.47 -11.28 3.41
C GLY A 115 -11.50 -10.34 2.19
N VAL A 116 -11.45 -9.02 2.42
CA VAL A 116 -11.35 -8.03 1.34
C VAL A 116 -10.05 -8.19 0.55
N SER A 117 -8.93 -8.42 1.23
CA SER A 117 -7.63 -8.64 0.57
C SER A 117 -7.68 -9.85 -0.36
N VAL A 118 -8.24 -10.97 0.10
CA VAL A 118 -8.41 -12.19 -0.71
C VAL A 118 -9.32 -11.92 -1.90
N ALA A 119 -10.46 -11.27 -1.69
CA ALA A 119 -11.41 -10.97 -2.78
C ALA A 119 -10.79 -10.11 -3.87
N VAL A 120 -10.07 -9.03 -3.49
CA VAL A 120 -9.38 -8.16 -4.44
C VAL A 120 -8.24 -8.90 -5.13
N LEU A 121 -7.48 -9.72 -4.40
CA LEU A 121 -6.38 -10.49 -4.97
C LEU A 121 -6.87 -11.54 -5.99
N LEU A 122 -8.00 -12.19 -5.74
CA LEU A 122 -8.62 -13.10 -6.70
C LEU A 122 -9.03 -12.38 -7.98
N LEU A 123 -9.64 -11.19 -7.85
CA LEU A 123 -10.01 -10.36 -9.01
C LEU A 123 -8.78 -9.93 -9.82
N LEU A 124 -7.72 -9.46 -9.13
CA LEU A 124 -6.46 -9.07 -9.76
C LEU A 124 -5.77 -10.24 -10.43
N THR A 125 -5.80 -11.43 -9.83
CA THR A 125 -5.23 -12.66 -10.40
C THR A 125 -6.00 -13.06 -11.66
N GLY A 126 -7.33 -13.00 -11.64
CA GLY A 126 -8.16 -13.24 -12.83
C GLY A 126 -7.82 -12.28 -13.98
N ALA A 127 -7.69 -10.99 -13.68
CA ALA A 127 -7.26 -9.98 -14.65
C ALA A 127 -5.83 -10.24 -15.16
N ALA A 128 -4.91 -10.65 -14.28
CA ALA A 128 -3.54 -10.99 -14.64
C ALA A 128 -3.46 -12.20 -15.57
N VAL A 129 -4.24 -13.26 -15.31
CA VAL A 129 -4.32 -14.43 -16.18
C VAL A 129 -4.91 -14.05 -17.54
N TYR A 130 -5.98 -13.25 -17.56
CA TYR A 130 -6.55 -12.75 -18.82
C TYR A 130 -5.53 -11.97 -19.65
N LEU A 131 -4.79 -11.05 -19.02
CA LEU A 131 -3.74 -10.29 -19.69
C LEU A 131 -2.57 -11.16 -20.14
N LEU A 132 -2.21 -12.21 -19.38
CA LEU A 132 -1.18 -13.16 -19.80
C LEU A 132 -1.62 -13.91 -21.06
N LEU A 133 -2.87 -14.39 -21.11
CA LEU A 133 -3.39 -15.13 -22.26
C LEU A 133 -3.56 -14.25 -23.50
N CYS A 134 -4.01 -13.00 -23.34
CA CYS A 134 -4.30 -12.11 -24.47
C CYS A 134 -3.11 -11.25 -24.91
N ARG A 135 -2.19 -10.92 -24.01
CA ARG A 135 -1.11 -9.92 -24.23
C ARG A 135 0.28 -10.42 -23.86
N ASN A 136 0.41 -11.66 -23.38
CA ASN A 136 1.67 -12.28 -22.95
C ASN A 136 2.46 -11.39 -21.96
N ALA A 137 1.74 -10.74 -21.03
CA ALA A 137 2.28 -9.81 -20.05
C ALA A 137 2.26 -10.43 -18.64
N PRO A 138 3.35 -11.11 -18.19
CA PRO A 138 3.37 -11.83 -16.92
C PRO A 138 3.58 -10.94 -15.69
N SER A 139 3.90 -9.65 -15.89
CA SER A 139 4.29 -8.74 -14.80
C SER A 139 3.24 -8.62 -13.70
N LEU A 140 1.96 -8.53 -14.05
CA LEU A 140 0.86 -8.44 -13.08
C LEU A 140 0.68 -9.75 -12.28
N LEU A 141 0.94 -10.89 -12.91
CA LEU A 141 0.80 -12.20 -12.26
C LEU A 141 1.87 -12.39 -11.19
N LEU A 142 3.10 -11.91 -11.43
CA LEU A 142 4.18 -11.90 -10.43
C LEU A 142 3.82 -11.03 -9.21
N ILE A 143 3.21 -9.87 -9.44
CA ILE A 143 2.74 -8.99 -8.36
C ILE A 143 1.65 -9.68 -7.53
N CYS A 144 0.68 -10.33 -8.20
CA CYS A 144 -0.39 -11.06 -7.51
C CYS A 144 0.17 -12.23 -6.68
N LEU A 145 1.11 -13.00 -7.24
CA LEU A 145 1.75 -14.10 -6.52
C LEU A 145 2.49 -13.60 -5.27
N TYR A 146 3.22 -12.50 -5.38
CA TYR A 146 3.92 -11.90 -4.24
C TYR A 146 2.95 -11.45 -3.14
N LEU A 147 1.88 -10.73 -3.50
CA LEU A 147 0.86 -10.28 -2.56
C LEU A 147 0.15 -11.47 -1.89
N ALA A 148 -0.11 -12.55 -2.64
CA ALA A 148 -0.66 -13.79 -2.08
C ALA A 148 0.23 -14.37 -0.99
N VAL A 149 1.52 -14.57 -1.32
CA VAL A 149 2.49 -15.14 -0.38
C VAL A 149 2.60 -14.28 0.88
N PHE A 150 2.63 -12.95 0.74
CA PHE A 150 2.70 -12.06 1.89
C PHE A 150 1.44 -12.10 2.74
N LEU A 151 0.26 -12.07 2.11
CA LEU A 151 -1.03 -12.09 2.79
C LEU A 151 -1.20 -13.37 3.61
N PHE A 152 -0.89 -14.53 3.03
CA PHE A 152 -1.00 -15.82 3.73
C PHE A 152 0.08 -16.01 4.80
N LYS A 153 1.30 -15.49 4.60
CA LYS A 153 2.36 -15.55 5.62
C LYS A 153 2.06 -14.70 6.86
N ASN A 154 1.22 -13.67 6.73
CA ASN A 154 0.85 -12.77 7.82
C ASN A 154 -0.62 -12.93 8.24
N ALA A 155 -1.23 -14.07 7.90
CA ALA A 155 -2.59 -14.42 8.30
C ALA A 155 -2.66 -14.99 9.74
N ASP A 156 -1.49 -15.20 10.38
CA ASP A 156 -1.34 -15.74 11.74
C ASP A 156 -1.40 -14.65 12.83
#